data_AF-A0A843CEQ1-F1
#
_entry.id   AF-A0A843CEQ1-F1
#
_cell.length_a   1.000
_cell.length_b   1.000
_cell.length_c   1.000
_cell.angle_alpha   90.00
_cell.angle_beta   90.00
_cell.angle_gamma   90.00
#
_symmetry.space_group_name_H-M   'P 1'
#
loop_
_entity.id
_entity.type
_entity.pdbx_description
1 polymer ?
#
loop_
_entity_poly.entity_id
_entity_poly.type
_entity_poly.pdbx_seq_one_letter_code
_entity_poly.pdbx_strand_id
1 'polypeptide(L)'
;MLFLIFIGFAANAFAIDSKEIELDKQFTIKTEQTISLDNLKVTFLEIVEDSRCPSDVTCIWQGRASIKLNAENEGHSEDIILTIGENSTAQIEMYKINLIDLSPYPISKKIISPEEYVATMNISKKEIPVPPPLKQYKAGINFKDVKCKQDLVLIQKMGKIPACVTEKTKQILIERGWGINTS
;
A
#
# COMPACT_ATOMS: atom_id res chain seq x y z
N MET A 1 33.88 -53.54 17.85
CA MET A 1 33.12 -52.96 16.71
C MET A 1 32.15 -51.96 17.29
N LEU A 2 32.54 -50.67 17.31
CA LEU A 2 31.85 -49.59 18.01
C LEU A 2 30.88 -48.92 17.02
N PHE A 3 29.56 -49.05 17.25
CA PHE A 3 28.55 -48.38 16.43
C PHE A 3 28.28 -46.98 16.99
N LEU A 4 28.72 -45.95 16.27
CA LEU A 4 28.36 -44.55 16.52
C LEU A 4 26.97 -44.28 15.94
N ILE A 5 25.99 -44.00 16.79
CA ILE A 5 24.66 -43.55 16.38
C ILE A 5 24.70 -42.05 16.17
N PHE A 6 24.68 -41.61 14.91
CA PHE A 6 24.46 -40.22 14.54
C PHE A 6 22.97 -39.90 14.72
N ILE A 7 22.63 -39.18 15.79
CA ILE A 7 21.30 -38.57 15.96
C ILE A 7 21.27 -37.33 15.05
N GLY A 8 20.70 -37.49 13.86
CA GLY A 8 20.43 -36.38 12.95
C GLY A 8 19.32 -35.50 13.51
N PHE A 9 19.68 -34.30 13.98
CA PHE A 9 18.72 -33.25 14.30
C PHE A 9 18.18 -32.71 12.97
N ALA A 10 16.95 -33.08 12.60
CA ALA A 10 16.25 -32.46 11.49
C ALA A 10 15.89 -31.02 11.90
N ALA A 11 16.62 -30.04 11.38
CA ALA A 11 16.20 -28.65 11.43
C ALA A 11 14.95 -28.51 10.56
N ASN A 12 13.78 -28.42 11.19
CA ASN A 12 12.57 -28.02 10.50
C ASN A 12 12.77 -26.58 10.02
N ALA A 13 13.02 -26.41 8.73
CA ALA A 13 12.97 -25.11 8.09
C ALA A 13 11.53 -24.61 8.18
N PHE A 14 11.29 -23.58 9.00
CA PHE A 14 10.06 -22.78 8.91
C PHE A 14 10.09 -22.07 7.56
N ALA A 15 9.33 -22.60 6.60
CA ALA A 15 9.08 -21.89 5.35
C ALA A 15 8.31 -20.62 5.68
N ILE A 16 8.95 -19.47 5.50
CA ILE A 16 8.28 -18.17 5.59
C ILE A 16 7.43 -18.07 4.32
N ASP A 17 6.12 -18.32 4.46
CA ASP A 17 5.13 -18.21 3.40
C ASP A 17 4.83 -16.72 3.15
N SER A 18 5.76 -16.01 2.49
CA SER A 18 5.53 -14.64 2.08
C SER A 18 4.68 -14.63 0.82
N LYS A 19 3.42 -14.22 0.94
CA LYS A 19 2.51 -14.04 -0.19
C LYS A 19 2.88 -12.73 -0.92
N GLU A 20 3.29 -12.87 -2.18
CA GLU A 20 3.52 -11.73 -3.08
C GLU A 20 2.19 -11.10 -3.50
N ILE A 21 2.11 -9.78 -3.46
CA ILE A 21 0.90 -9.00 -3.78
C ILE A 21 1.20 -7.98 -4.88
N GLU A 22 0.15 -7.49 -5.54
CA GLU A 22 0.25 -6.40 -6.52
C GLU A 22 -0.28 -5.09 -5.91
N LEU A 23 0.39 -3.96 -6.25
CA LEU A 23 -0.08 -2.62 -5.89
C LEU A 23 -1.50 -2.35 -6.42
N ASP A 24 -2.25 -1.56 -5.65
CA ASP A 24 -3.62 -1.09 -5.95
C ASP A 24 -4.68 -2.20 -6.05
N LYS A 25 -4.29 -3.49 -5.96
CA LYS A 25 -5.22 -4.63 -5.92
C LYS A 25 -5.55 -5.04 -4.49
N GLN A 26 -6.75 -5.56 -4.31
CA GLN A 26 -7.16 -6.13 -3.03
C GLN A 26 -6.52 -7.49 -2.81
N PHE A 27 -6.12 -7.76 -1.58
CA PHE A 27 -5.65 -9.06 -1.13
C PHE A 27 -6.18 -9.34 0.28
N THR A 28 -6.06 -10.60 0.68
CA THR A 28 -6.42 -11.05 2.02
C THR A 28 -5.20 -11.51 2.80
N ILE A 29 -5.21 -11.24 4.10
CA ILE A 29 -4.19 -11.64 5.08
C ILE A 29 -4.88 -12.17 6.35
N LYS A 30 -4.39 -13.28 6.90
CA LYS A 30 -4.86 -13.83 8.18
C LYS A 30 -4.03 -13.31 9.34
N THR A 31 -4.54 -13.43 10.55
CA THR A 31 -3.78 -13.19 11.79
C THR A 31 -2.47 -13.99 11.78
N GLU A 32 -1.39 -13.39 12.26
CA GLU A 32 0.01 -13.86 12.25
C GLU A 32 0.64 -14.06 10.85
N GLN A 33 -0.04 -13.68 9.77
CA GLN A 33 0.57 -13.71 8.43
C GLN A 33 1.28 -12.40 8.11
N THR A 34 2.33 -12.53 7.29
CA THR A 34 3.10 -11.40 6.75
C THR A 34 2.99 -11.38 5.23
N ILE A 35 2.70 -10.21 4.67
CA ILE A 35 2.84 -9.95 3.23
C ILE A 35 4.08 -9.09 3.00
N SER A 36 4.70 -9.26 1.83
CA SER A 36 5.89 -8.52 1.41
C SER A 36 5.62 -7.85 0.06
N LEU A 37 6.02 -6.58 -0.06
CA LEU A 37 5.94 -5.79 -1.28
C LEU A 37 7.14 -4.85 -1.35
N ASP A 38 8.03 -5.04 -2.33
CA ASP A 38 9.32 -4.34 -2.40
C ASP A 38 10.08 -4.44 -1.05
N ASN A 39 10.33 -3.30 -0.38
CA ASN A 39 10.99 -3.22 0.93
C ASN A 39 10.00 -3.20 2.11
N LEU A 40 8.69 -3.18 1.84
CA LEU A 40 7.64 -3.14 2.85
C LEU A 40 7.23 -4.57 3.23
N LYS A 41 7.20 -4.86 4.53
CA LYS A 41 6.53 -6.03 5.10
C LYS A 41 5.39 -5.57 5.99
N VAL A 42 4.25 -6.22 5.89
CA VAL A 42 3.09 -5.95 6.75
C VAL A 42 2.63 -7.25 7.38
N THR A 43 2.64 -7.30 8.71
CA THR A 43 2.18 -8.45 9.50
C THR A 43 0.87 -8.11 10.18
N PHE A 44 -0.13 -8.97 10.05
CA PHE A 44 -1.36 -8.84 10.80
C PHE A 44 -1.18 -9.47 12.18
N LEU A 45 -1.01 -8.65 13.22
CA LEU A 45 -0.73 -9.13 14.56
C LEU A 45 -1.98 -9.67 15.26
N GLU A 46 -2.98 -8.81 15.47
CA GLU A 46 -4.12 -9.17 16.33
C GLU A 46 -5.37 -8.33 16.04
N ILE A 47 -6.51 -8.83 16.52
CA ILE A 47 -7.75 -8.05 16.60
C ILE A 47 -7.71 -7.21 17.87
N VAL A 48 -7.81 -5.89 17.73
CA VAL A 48 -7.87 -4.96 18.88
C VAL A 48 -9.28 -4.92 19.45
N GLU A 49 -10.28 -4.84 18.56
CA GLU A 49 -11.69 -4.78 18.93
C GLU A 49 -12.53 -5.34 17.78
N ASP A 50 -13.55 -6.14 18.11
CA ASP A 50 -14.65 -6.43 17.21
C ASP A 50 -15.97 -6.30 17.97
N SER A 51 -16.54 -5.10 17.93
CA SER A 51 -17.82 -4.76 18.52
C SER A 51 -18.92 -4.62 17.46
N ARG A 52 -18.66 -5.09 16.22
CA ARG A 52 -19.64 -5.04 15.14
C ARG A 52 -20.91 -5.74 15.58
N CYS A 53 -22.04 -5.09 15.35
CA CYS A 53 -23.33 -5.66 15.63
C CYS A 53 -23.47 -7.05 14.98
N PRO A 54 -23.82 -8.13 15.71
CA PRO A 54 -24.06 -9.41 15.08
C PRO A 54 -25.13 -9.30 13.98
N SER A 55 -24.88 -9.95 12.84
CA SER A 55 -25.76 -9.83 11.66
C SER A 55 -27.16 -10.42 11.85
N ASP A 56 -27.36 -11.22 12.91
CA ASP A 56 -28.60 -11.91 13.26
C ASP A 56 -29.38 -11.21 14.40
N VAL A 57 -29.04 -9.98 14.77
CA VAL A 57 -29.75 -9.19 15.80
C VAL A 57 -30.11 -7.79 15.30
N THR A 58 -31.00 -7.11 16.03
CA THR A 58 -31.33 -5.70 15.77
C THR A 58 -30.46 -4.79 16.62
N CYS A 59 -29.66 -3.93 16.00
CA CYS A 59 -28.82 -2.97 16.72
C CYS A 59 -29.33 -1.55 16.69
N ILE A 60 -29.04 -0.84 17.77
CA ILE A 60 -29.28 0.60 17.92
C ILE A 60 -28.00 1.38 17.54
N TRP A 61 -26.81 0.80 17.73
CA TRP A 61 -25.49 1.41 17.46
C TRP A 61 -24.65 0.46 16.59
N GLN A 62 -23.83 1.00 15.67
CA GLN A 62 -23.19 0.18 14.62
C GLN A 62 -21.94 -0.60 15.06
N GLY A 63 -21.34 -0.28 16.22
CA GLY A 63 -20.08 -0.90 16.66
C GLY A 63 -18.93 -0.65 15.67
N ARG A 64 -17.78 -1.29 15.88
CA ARG A 64 -16.61 -1.16 14.99
C ARG A 64 -15.70 -2.38 15.04
N ALA A 65 -14.81 -2.49 14.07
CA ALA A 65 -13.74 -3.48 14.08
C ALA A 65 -12.40 -2.82 13.82
N SER A 66 -11.43 -3.17 14.65
CA SER A 66 -10.08 -2.61 14.65
C SER A 66 -9.05 -3.74 14.69
N ILE A 67 -8.04 -3.65 13.84
CA ILE A 67 -6.93 -4.60 13.79
C ILE A 67 -5.61 -3.89 14.06
N LYS A 68 -4.65 -4.64 14.57
CA LYS A 68 -3.27 -4.19 14.75
C LYS A 68 -2.38 -4.83 13.70
N LEU A 69 -1.59 -4.01 13.02
CA LEU A 69 -0.61 -4.44 12.05
C LEU A 69 0.77 -3.98 12.49
N ASN A 70 1.80 -4.77 12.19
CA ASN A 70 3.18 -4.29 12.18
C ASN A 70 3.58 -3.97 10.74
N ALA A 71 4.11 -2.78 10.50
CA ALA A 71 4.67 -2.39 9.21
C ALA A 71 6.19 -2.20 9.35
N GLU A 72 6.97 -2.94 8.56
CA GLU A 72 8.42 -2.84 8.48
C GLU A 72 8.82 -2.29 7.10
N ASN A 73 9.56 -1.19 7.04
CA ASN A 73 10.10 -0.63 5.81
C ASN A 73 11.53 -0.14 6.02
N GLU A 74 12.46 -0.59 5.18
CA GLU A 74 13.89 -0.17 5.21
C GLU A 74 14.51 -0.22 6.62
N GLY A 75 14.17 -1.23 7.41
CA GLY A 75 14.69 -1.44 8.77
C GLY A 75 13.98 -0.65 9.87
N HIS A 76 13.00 0.18 9.55
CA HIS A 76 12.10 0.81 10.52
C HIS A 76 10.86 -0.06 10.69
N SER A 77 10.42 -0.26 11.93
CA SER A 77 9.22 -1.04 12.25
C SER A 77 8.31 -0.23 13.16
N GLU A 78 7.02 -0.18 12.83
CA GLU A 78 5.99 0.47 13.65
C GLU A 78 4.69 -0.34 13.69
N ASP A 79 4.01 -0.28 14.84
CA ASP A 79 2.68 -0.87 15.02
C ASP A 79 1.61 0.17 14.70
N ILE A 80 0.68 -0.18 13.83
CA ILE A 80 -0.45 0.67 13.43
C ILE A 80 -1.79 -0.02 13.76
N ILE A 81 -2.79 0.78 14.14
CA ILE A 81 -4.15 0.32 14.37
C ILE A 81 -5.05 0.91 13.28
N LEU A 82 -5.74 0.04 12.55
CA LEU A 82 -6.70 0.42 11.53
C LEU A 82 -8.11 0.04 11.96
N THR A 83 -9.07 0.94 11.76
CA THR A 83 -10.49 0.75 12.13
C THR A 83 -11.39 0.92 10.93
N ILE A 84 -12.24 -0.08 10.66
CA ILE A 84 -13.19 -0.05 9.54
C ILE A 84 -14.20 1.08 9.73
N GLY A 85 -14.40 1.91 8.70
CA GLY A 85 -15.36 3.02 8.71
C GLY A 85 -14.89 4.30 9.42
N GLU A 86 -13.74 4.26 10.11
CA GLU A 86 -13.10 5.41 10.75
C GLU A 86 -11.67 5.59 10.17
N ASN A 87 -10.64 5.37 10.97
CA ASN A 87 -9.23 5.43 10.57
C ASN A 87 -8.81 4.11 9.91
N SER A 88 -9.38 3.82 8.74
CA SER A 88 -9.13 2.59 7.99
C SER A 88 -7.84 2.60 7.19
N THR A 89 -7.15 3.75 7.12
CA THR A 89 -5.93 3.93 6.34
C THR A 89 -4.77 4.38 7.23
N ALA A 90 -3.58 3.83 6.99
CA ALA A 90 -2.30 4.37 7.47
C ALA A 90 -1.36 4.70 6.30
N GLN A 91 -0.44 5.63 6.53
CA GLN A 91 0.61 5.96 5.58
C GLN A 91 1.97 5.59 6.18
N ILE A 92 2.70 4.72 5.51
CA ILE A 92 4.04 4.28 5.89
C ILE A 92 4.98 4.69 4.78
N GLU A 93 5.80 5.70 5.01
CA GLU A 93 6.67 6.30 3.99
C GLU A 93 5.90 6.67 2.70
N MET A 94 6.23 5.99 1.59
CA MET A 94 5.60 6.14 0.28
C MET A 94 4.40 5.22 0.06
N TYR A 95 4.01 4.39 1.04
CA TYR A 95 2.89 3.48 0.94
C TYR A 95 1.68 3.99 1.70
N LYS A 96 0.50 3.69 1.17
CA LYS A 96 -0.78 3.87 1.82
C LYS A 96 -1.40 2.49 1.98
N ILE A 97 -1.57 2.07 3.23
CA ILE A 97 -2.15 0.78 3.60
C ILE A 97 -3.60 1.04 4.00
N ASN A 98 -4.54 0.31 3.41
CA ASN A 98 -5.95 0.48 3.70
C ASN A 98 -6.61 -0.84 4.08
N LEU A 99 -7.34 -0.81 5.19
CA LEU A 99 -8.22 -1.86 5.65
C LEU A 99 -9.60 -1.68 5.00
N ILE A 100 -10.02 -2.68 4.24
CA ILE A 100 -11.28 -2.64 3.48
C ILE A 100 -12.36 -3.40 4.23
N ASP A 101 -12.05 -4.61 4.70
CA ASP A 101 -13.02 -5.47 5.38
C ASP A 101 -12.34 -6.43 6.35
N LEU A 102 -13.11 -7.02 7.26
CA LEU A 102 -12.68 -8.05 8.20
C LEU A 102 -13.71 -9.19 8.22
N SER A 103 -13.27 -10.40 7.93
CA SER A 103 -14.12 -11.60 7.93
C SER A 103 -13.66 -12.57 9.03
N PRO A 104 -14.54 -13.38 9.64
CA PRO A 104 -15.99 -13.37 9.45
C PRO A 104 -16.68 -12.17 10.13
N TYR A 105 -17.90 -11.88 9.72
CA TYR A 105 -18.77 -10.93 10.42
C TYR A 105 -19.44 -11.63 11.63
N PRO A 106 -19.60 -10.97 12.79
CA PRO A 106 -20.16 -11.61 13.98
C PRO A 106 -21.59 -12.15 13.78
N ILE A 107 -21.87 -13.27 14.45
CA ILE A 107 -23.22 -13.82 14.64
C ILE A 107 -23.38 -14.20 16.12
N SER A 108 -24.57 -13.99 16.70
CA SER A 108 -24.81 -14.01 18.15
C SER A 108 -24.43 -15.33 18.84
N LYS A 109 -24.45 -16.45 18.09
CA LYS A 109 -24.21 -17.81 18.61
C LYS A 109 -22.83 -18.35 18.32
N LYS A 110 -21.95 -17.59 17.66
CA LYS A 110 -20.59 -18.03 17.31
C LYS A 110 -19.56 -17.17 18.00
N ILE A 111 -18.68 -17.83 18.75
CA ILE A 111 -17.43 -17.25 19.20
C ILE A 111 -16.44 -17.44 18.04
N ILE A 112 -15.87 -16.34 17.55
CA ILE A 112 -14.86 -16.35 16.48
C ILE A 112 -13.49 -16.38 17.16
N SER A 113 -12.66 -17.37 16.84
CA SER A 113 -11.29 -17.39 17.37
C SER A 113 -10.37 -16.44 16.58
N PRO A 114 -9.32 -15.88 17.21
CA PRO A 114 -8.41 -14.91 16.56
C PRO A 114 -7.83 -15.41 15.23
N GLU A 115 -7.53 -16.71 15.12
CA GLU A 115 -6.97 -17.35 13.92
C GLU A 115 -7.97 -17.53 12.77
N GLU A 116 -9.27 -17.38 13.01
CA GLU A 116 -10.30 -17.41 11.96
C GLU A 116 -10.39 -16.09 11.20
N TYR A 117 -9.84 -15.00 11.74
CA TYR A 117 -9.96 -13.69 11.12
C TYR A 117 -9.11 -13.55 9.85
N VAL A 118 -9.71 -12.89 8.87
CA VAL A 118 -9.12 -12.56 7.58
C VAL A 118 -9.42 -11.10 7.28
N ALA A 119 -8.38 -10.27 7.19
CA ALA A 119 -8.50 -8.89 6.76
C ALA A 119 -8.40 -8.82 5.23
N THR A 120 -9.29 -8.04 4.61
CA THR A 120 -9.18 -7.64 3.20
C THR A 120 -8.59 -6.24 3.15
N MET A 121 -7.51 -6.10 2.37
CA MET A 121 -6.71 -4.89 2.35
C MET A 121 -6.26 -4.55 0.92
N ASN A 122 -5.82 -3.31 0.71
CA ASN A 122 -4.98 -2.96 -0.42
C ASN A 122 -3.83 -2.04 0.02
N ILE A 123 -2.78 -2.03 -0.80
CA ILE A 123 -1.63 -1.15 -0.62
C ILE A 123 -1.44 -0.37 -1.92
N SER A 124 -1.39 0.96 -1.81
CA SER A 124 -1.09 1.86 -2.92
C SER A 124 0.15 2.69 -2.62
N LYS A 125 0.73 3.32 -3.64
CA LYS A 125 1.77 4.33 -3.44
C LYS A 125 1.11 5.68 -3.13
N LYS A 126 1.72 6.46 -2.24
CA LYS A 126 1.39 7.85 -2.00
C LYS A 126 1.62 8.62 -3.30
N GLU A 127 0.66 9.44 -3.70
CA GLU A 127 0.90 10.40 -4.76
C GLU A 127 2.00 11.37 -4.30
N ILE A 128 3.18 11.29 -4.89
CA ILE A 128 4.20 12.33 -4.74
C ILE A 128 3.69 13.54 -5.51
N PRO A 129 3.38 14.68 -4.85
CA PRO A 129 2.84 15.84 -5.56
C PRO A 129 3.92 16.41 -6.47
N VAL A 130 3.89 16.06 -7.76
CA VAL A 130 4.76 16.65 -8.78
C VAL A 130 4.35 18.11 -8.95
N PRO A 131 5.19 19.10 -8.57
CA PRO A 131 4.83 20.50 -8.69
C PRO A 131 4.65 20.91 -10.16
N PRO A 132 3.95 22.01 -10.47
CA PRO A 132 3.86 22.50 -11.84
C PRO A 132 5.25 22.70 -12.47
N PRO A 133 5.44 22.43 -13.78
CA PRO A 133 6.76 22.45 -14.42
C PRO A 133 7.51 23.77 -14.26
N LEU A 134 6.80 24.88 -14.40
CA LEU A 134 7.36 26.21 -14.21
C LEU A 134 7.85 26.44 -12.76
N LYS A 135 7.17 25.87 -11.76
CA LYS A 135 7.57 25.98 -10.35
C LYS A 135 8.85 25.20 -10.10
N GLN A 136 8.98 24.00 -10.67
CA GLN A 136 10.20 23.19 -10.61
C GLN A 136 11.39 23.94 -11.23
N TYR A 137 11.21 24.48 -12.43
CA TYR A 137 12.25 25.22 -13.14
C TYR A 137 12.69 26.49 -12.41
N LYS A 138 11.72 27.25 -11.88
CA LYS A 138 12.02 28.44 -11.05
C LYS A 138 12.73 28.11 -9.73
N ALA A 139 12.60 26.86 -9.26
CA ALA A 139 13.34 26.37 -8.10
C ALA A 139 14.78 25.92 -8.44
N GLY A 140 15.23 26.10 -9.69
CA GLY A 140 16.60 25.79 -10.12
C GLY A 140 16.79 24.39 -10.71
N ILE A 141 15.73 23.59 -10.83
CA ILE A 141 15.79 22.28 -11.51
C ILE A 141 16.11 22.51 -12.98
N ASN A 142 17.08 21.77 -13.53
CA ASN A 142 17.42 21.85 -14.95
C ASN A 142 16.19 21.52 -15.79
N PHE A 143 16.03 22.19 -16.94
CA PHE A 143 14.93 21.94 -17.85
C PHE A 143 14.73 20.43 -18.13
N LYS A 144 15.80 19.69 -18.41
CA LYS A 144 15.72 18.25 -18.74
C LYS A 144 15.30 17.36 -17.57
N ASP A 145 15.46 17.85 -16.34
CA ASP A 145 15.17 17.11 -15.11
C ASP A 145 13.78 17.42 -14.55
N VAL A 146 13.06 18.38 -15.14
CA VAL A 146 11.67 18.71 -14.75
C VAL A 146 10.77 17.49 -14.93
N LYS A 147 10.11 17.09 -13.85
CA LYS A 147 9.24 15.91 -13.85
C LYS A 147 7.81 16.28 -14.23
N CYS A 148 7.20 15.43 -15.03
CA CYS A 148 5.77 15.50 -15.33
C CYS A 148 5.00 14.50 -14.47
N LYS A 149 3.72 14.79 -14.22
CA LYS A 149 2.79 13.79 -13.66
C LYS A 149 2.63 12.63 -14.65
N GLN A 150 2.10 11.51 -14.16
CA GLN A 150 1.82 10.33 -14.96
C GLN A 150 1.07 10.70 -16.27
N ASP A 151 1.45 10.05 -17.36
CA ASP A 151 0.91 10.22 -18.73
C ASP A 151 1.09 11.60 -19.37
N LEU A 152 1.90 12.47 -18.77
CA LEU A 152 2.31 13.74 -19.36
C LEU A 152 3.78 13.73 -19.76
N VAL A 153 4.08 14.39 -20.87
CA VAL A 153 5.42 14.56 -21.42
C VAL A 153 5.85 16.02 -21.37
N LEU A 154 7.14 16.22 -21.12
CA LEU A 154 7.75 17.53 -21.06
C LEU A 154 7.92 18.09 -22.48
N ILE A 155 7.54 19.36 -22.65
CA ILE A 155 7.82 20.15 -23.86
C ILE A 155 8.36 21.51 -23.46
N GLN A 156 9.04 22.17 -24.39
CA GLN A 156 9.51 23.55 -24.20
C GLN A 156 8.54 24.50 -24.89
N LYS A 157 7.84 25.32 -24.12
CA LYS A 157 7.10 26.49 -24.62
C LYS A 157 8.10 27.57 -25.05
N MET A 158 7.71 28.38 -26.04
CA MET A 158 8.43 29.60 -26.45
C MET A 158 9.01 30.36 -25.24
N GLY A 159 10.29 30.71 -25.29
CA GLY A 159 11.00 31.37 -24.19
C GLY A 159 11.65 30.44 -23.16
N LYS A 160 11.92 29.16 -23.50
CA LYS A 160 12.57 28.15 -22.63
C LYS A 160 11.77 27.80 -21.37
N ILE A 161 10.44 27.86 -21.46
CA ILE A 161 9.55 27.56 -20.34
C ILE A 161 9.11 26.11 -20.42
N PRO A 162 9.29 25.28 -19.37
CA PRO A 162 8.82 23.91 -19.39
C PRO A 162 7.30 23.84 -19.22
N ALA A 163 6.68 22.92 -19.95
CA ALA A 163 5.27 22.57 -19.83
C ALA A 163 5.09 21.05 -19.94
N CYS A 164 4.15 20.47 -19.19
CA CYS A 164 3.79 19.07 -19.29
C CYS A 164 2.44 18.96 -19.99
N VAL A 165 2.36 18.16 -21.04
CA VAL A 165 1.16 17.97 -21.86
C VAL A 165 1.01 16.49 -22.22
N THR A 166 -0.16 16.06 -22.69
CA THR A 166 -0.33 14.69 -23.20
C THR A 166 0.42 14.49 -24.52
N GLU A 167 0.81 13.26 -24.86
CA GLU A 167 1.51 12.98 -26.13
C GLU A 167 0.70 13.43 -27.35
N LYS A 168 -0.64 13.28 -27.31
CA LYS A 168 -1.55 13.78 -28.35
C LYS A 168 -1.48 15.30 -28.50
N THR A 169 -1.45 16.02 -27.38
CA THR A 169 -1.42 17.49 -27.37
C THR A 169 -0.05 18.02 -27.80
N LYS A 170 1.03 17.32 -27.43
CA LYS A 170 2.40 17.67 -27.83
C LYS A 170 2.53 17.86 -29.34
N GLN A 171 2.01 16.91 -30.13
CA GLN A 171 2.08 17.00 -31.60
C GLN A 171 1.39 18.27 -32.12
N ILE A 172 0.15 18.51 -31.66
CA ILE A 172 -0.63 19.69 -32.04
C ILE A 172 0.08 21.00 -31.67
N LEU A 173 0.68 21.07 -30.48
CA LEU A 173 1.36 22.29 -30.00
C LEU A 173 2.67 22.57 -30.74
N ILE A 174 3.38 21.52 -31.17
CA ILE A 174 4.58 21.65 -32.00
C ILE A 174 4.21 22.11 -33.41
N GLU A 175 3.21 21.48 -34.03
CA GLU A 175 2.72 21.86 -35.38
C GLU A 175 2.22 23.31 -35.42
N ARG A 176 1.61 23.80 -34.33
CA ARG A 176 1.12 25.18 -34.21
C ARG A 176 2.18 26.19 -33.76
N GLY A 177 3.44 25.76 -33.63
CA GLY A 177 4.56 26.63 -33.23
C GLY A 177 4.49 27.16 -31.79
N TRP A 178 3.62 26.61 -30.95
CA TRP A 178 3.48 27.02 -29.55
C TRP A 178 4.59 26.41 -28.66
N GLY A 179 5.07 25.22 -29.03
CA GLY A 179 6.14 24.51 -28.33
C GLY A 179 7.14 23.88 -29.28
N ILE A 180 8.29 23.46 -28.73
CA ILE A 180 9.31 22.70 -29.45
C ILE A 180 9.56 21.37 -28.75
N ASN A 181 9.93 20.36 -29.55
CA ASN A 181 10.31 19.07 -29.01
C ASN A 181 11.61 19.20 -28.20
N THR A 182 11.65 18.54 -27.05
CA THR A 182 12.81 18.57 -26.17
C THR A 182 13.59 17.29 -26.43
N SER A 183 14.67 17.40 -27.20
CA SER A 183 15.60 16.30 -27.48
C SER A 183 16.54 16.02 -26.31
#